data_AF-A0A834IXF9-F1
#
_entry.id   AF-A0A834IXF9-F1
#
_cell.length_a   1.000
_cell.length_b   1.000
_cell.length_c   1.000
_cell.angle_alpha   90.00
_cell.angle_beta   90.00
_cell.angle_gamma   90.00
#
_symmetry.space_group_name_H-M   'P 1'
#
loop_
_entity.id
_entity.type
_entity.pdbx_description
1 polymer ?
#
loop_
_entity_poly.entity_id
_entity_poly.type
_entity_poly.pdbx_seq_one_letter_code
_entity_poly.pdbx_strand_id
1 'polypeptide(L)'
;MMTVDFNDYFWGEKNNGFDVLYHNMKFGLTASKDFAEFIRERSNIEENNSKLLTKLAKQASSCCSQGTFAPLWQVLKASAEKLSVLHMQTMQKLAELVKEVGKYAEELHKKHKSVKEEESGTLEVVQAMQNSWKG
;
A
#
# COMPACT_ATOMS: atom_id res chain seq x y z
N MET A 1 -21.35 18.58 -9.18
CA MET A 1 -21.13 17.42 -10.07
C MET A 1 -22.23 16.43 -9.73
N MET A 2 -23.06 16.03 -10.71
CA MET A 2 -24.10 15.02 -10.48
C MET A 2 -23.37 13.68 -10.26
N THR A 3 -23.64 12.99 -9.15
CA THR A 3 -23.06 11.68 -8.85
C THR A 3 -23.53 10.68 -9.89
N VAL A 4 -22.59 9.98 -10.51
CA VAL A 4 -22.83 8.93 -11.50
C VAL A 4 -23.05 7.63 -10.73
N ASP A 5 -24.21 6.99 -10.85
CA ASP A 5 -24.54 5.72 -10.19
C ASP A 5 -24.17 4.55 -11.11
N PHE A 6 -23.51 3.51 -10.59
CA PHE A 6 -23.20 2.32 -11.40
C PHE A 6 -24.46 1.65 -11.98
N ASN A 7 -25.60 1.75 -11.29
CA ASN A 7 -26.86 1.23 -11.79
C ASN A 7 -27.30 1.88 -13.11
N ASP A 8 -26.90 3.11 -13.39
CA ASP A 8 -27.32 3.81 -14.61
C ASP A 8 -26.45 3.46 -15.82
N TYR A 9 -25.25 2.91 -15.61
CA TYR A 9 -24.21 2.80 -16.64
C TYR A 9 -23.64 1.39 -16.85
N PHE A 10 -23.86 0.46 -15.93
CA PHE A 10 -23.33 -0.92 -16.01
C PHE A 10 -24.39 -1.93 -16.42
N TRP A 11 -25.08 -1.66 -17.53
CA TRP A 11 -25.90 -2.66 -18.24
C TRP A 11 -25.08 -3.36 -19.33
N GLY A 12 -24.35 -2.56 -20.14
CA GLY A 12 -23.39 -3.01 -21.15
C GLY A 12 -24.02 -3.76 -22.32
N GLU A 13 -23.24 -3.99 -23.39
CA GLU A 13 -23.65 -4.91 -24.44
C GLU A 13 -23.64 -6.35 -23.93
N LYS A 14 -24.60 -7.16 -24.37
CA LYS A 14 -24.74 -8.57 -23.99
C LYS A 14 -24.86 -8.80 -22.48
N ASN A 15 -25.39 -7.84 -21.72
CA ASN A 15 -25.59 -7.96 -20.28
C ASN A 15 -24.28 -8.23 -19.49
N ASN A 16 -23.16 -7.62 -19.89
CA ASN A 16 -21.85 -7.87 -19.26
C ASN A 16 -21.55 -7.02 -18.02
N GLY A 17 -22.40 -6.02 -17.71
CA GLY A 17 -22.04 -5.00 -16.73
C GLY A 17 -21.80 -5.54 -15.32
N PHE A 18 -22.54 -6.58 -14.93
CA PHE A 18 -22.30 -7.30 -13.67
C PHE A 18 -20.89 -7.89 -13.61
N ASP A 19 -20.46 -8.59 -14.67
CA ASP A 19 -19.12 -9.20 -14.73
C ASP A 19 -18.02 -8.14 -14.64
N VAL A 20 -18.23 -6.98 -15.29
CA VAL A 20 -17.29 -5.84 -15.22
C VAL A 20 -17.16 -5.34 -13.80
N LEU A 21 -18.28 -5.08 -13.11
CA LEU A 21 -18.28 -4.60 -11.73
C LEU A 21 -17.67 -5.64 -10.77
N TYR A 22 -18.03 -6.91 -10.94
CA TYR A 22 -17.54 -8.00 -10.11
C TYR A 22 -16.04 -8.23 -10.28
N HIS A 23 -15.53 -8.12 -11.51
CA HIS A 23 -14.10 -8.19 -11.77
C HIS A 23 -13.36 -6.96 -11.23
N ASN A 24 -13.93 -5.76 -11.41
CA ASN A 24 -13.38 -4.53 -10.86
C ASN A 24 -13.25 -4.59 -9.33
N MET A 25 -14.26 -5.13 -8.64
CA MET A 25 -14.18 -5.37 -7.20
C MET A 25 -12.96 -6.24 -6.83
N LYS A 26 -12.71 -7.33 -7.57
CA LYS A 26 -11.56 -8.21 -7.32
C LYS A 26 -10.21 -7.52 -7.51
N PHE A 27 -10.11 -6.57 -8.45
CA PHE A 27 -8.89 -5.77 -8.62
C PHE A 27 -8.56 -4.94 -7.37
N GLY A 28 -9.56 -4.52 -6.61
CA GLY A 28 -9.35 -3.80 -5.35
C GLY A 28 -8.51 -4.58 -4.34
N LEU A 29 -8.69 -5.91 -4.26
CA LEU A 29 -7.87 -6.76 -3.40
C LEU A 29 -6.42 -6.83 -3.88
N THR A 30 -6.18 -7.00 -5.17
CA THR A 30 -4.82 -7.01 -5.74
C THR A 30 -4.13 -5.67 -5.50
N ALA A 31 -4.80 -4.55 -5.80
CA ALA A 31 -4.27 -3.22 -5.59
C ALA A 31 -3.89 -2.97 -4.11
N SER A 32 -4.70 -3.47 -3.16
CA SER A 32 -4.38 -3.33 -1.73
C SER A 32 -3.11 -4.11 -1.31
N LYS A 33 -2.87 -5.29 -1.91
CA LYS A 33 -1.68 -6.09 -1.65
C LYS A 33 -0.44 -5.46 -2.25
N ASP A 34 -0.53 -5.01 -3.50
CA ASP A 34 0.56 -4.33 -4.20
C ASP A 34 0.95 -3.04 -3.46
N PHE A 35 -0.04 -2.30 -2.95
CA PHE A 35 0.21 -1.13 -2.13
C PHE A 35 0.93 -1.48 -0.82
N ALA A 36 0.51 -2.54 -0.11
CA ALA A 36 1.20 -2.98 1.10
C ALA A 36 2.66 -3.39 0.84
N GLU A 37 2.93 -4.04 -0.30
CA GLU A 37 4.28 -4.40 -0.73
C GLU A 37 5.12 -3.16 -1.02
N PHE A 38 4.58 -2.17 -1.74
CA PHE A 38 5.26 -0.91 -1.99
C PHE A 38 5.64 -0.18 -0.69
N ILE A 39 4.72 -0.09 0.28
CA ILE A 39 5.00 0.55 1.57
C ILE A 39 6.05 -0.24 2.36
N ARG A 40 6.06 -1.58 2.25
CA ARG A 40 7.11 -2.42 2.86
C ARG A 40 8.49 -2.10 2.27
N GLU A 41 8.59 -2.01 0.94
CA GLU A 41 9.85 -1.62 0.30
C GLU A 41 10.28 -0.20 0.69
N ARG A 42 9.33 0.73 0.80
CA ARG A 42 9.61 2.06 1.34
C ARG A 42 10.13 2.00 2.78
N SER A 43 9.54 1.16 3.64
CA SER A 43 9.99 0.94 5.01
C SER A 43 11.44 0.40 5.07
N ASN A 44 11.79 -0.53 4.17
CA ASN A 44 13.15 -1.08 4.07
C ASN A 44 14.17 0.00 3.68
N ILE A 45 13.80 0.92 2.77
CA ILE A 45 14.63 2.07 2.40
C ILE A 45 14.90 2.97 3.61
N GLU A 46 13.86 3.30 4.39
CA GLU A 46 14.01 4.12 5.59
C GLU A 46 14.89 3.44 6.65
N GLU A 47 14.78 2.12 6.82
CA GLU A 47 15.66 1.35 7.70
C GLU A 47 17.13 1.46 7.26
N ASN A 48 17.39 1.30 5.96
CA ASN A 48 18.75 1.40 5.41
C ASN A 48 19.31 2.82 5.58
N ASN A 49 18.51 3.85 5.34
CA ASN A 49 18.91 5.25 5.56
C ASN A 49 19.32 5.49 7.02
N SER A 50 18.53 4.99 7.97
CA SER A 50 18.86 5.07 9.41
C SER A 50 20.20 4.38 9.72
N LYS A 51 20.43 3.17 9.18
CA LYS A 51 21.70 2.43 9.35
C LYS A 51 22.90 3.19 8.76
N LEU A 52 22.76 3.76 7.57
CA LEU A 52 23.82 4.54 6.91
C LEU A 52 24.16 5.81 7.69
N LEU A 53 23.16 6.54 8.17
CA LEU A 53 23.36 7.74 8.99
C LEU A 53 23.98 7.41 10.34
N THR A 54 23.61 6.28 10.95
CA THR A 54 24.24 5.79 12.18
C THR A 54 25.72 5.48 11.97
N LYS A 55 26.06 4.87 10.83
CA LYS A 55 27.46 4.61 10.47
C LYS A 55 28.22 5.92 10.24
N LEU A 56 27.61 6.90 9.56
CA LEU A 56 28.21 8.21 9.32
C LEU A 56 28.47 8.96 10.63
N ALA A 57 27.52 8.94 11.58
CA ALA A 57 27.71 9.52 12.91
C ALA A 57 28.90 8.90 13.66
N LYS A 58 29.05 7.57 13.59
CA LYS A 58 30.22 6.87 14.16
C LYS A 58 31.52 7.30 13.49
N GLN A 59 31.55 7.44 12.17
CA GLN A 59 32.74 7.93 11.46
C GLN A 59 33.12 9.35 11.91
N ALA A 60 32.16 10.27 12.00
CA ALA A 60 32.39 11.62 12.52
C ALA A 60 32.94 11.60 13.96
N SER A 61 32.50 10.65 14.79
CA SER A 61 33.02 10.48 16.16
C SER A 61 34.47 9.98 16.23
N SER A 62 34.97 9.35 15.16
CA SER A 62 36.35 8.86 15.06
C SER A 62 37.30 9.85 14.39
N CYS A 63 36.80 10.99 13.89
CA CYS A 63 37.62 12.04 13.30
C CYS A 63 38.43 12.80 14.38
N CYS A 64 39.48 13.52 13.93
CA CYS A 64 40.35 14.27 14.83
C CYS A 64 39.56 15.22 15.73
N SER A 65 39.71 15.05 17.04
CA SER A 65 39.07 15.87 18.08
C SER A 65 39.88 17.12 18.44
N GLN A 66 40.96 17.40 17.71
CA GLN A 66 41.85 18.52 17.93
C GLN A 66 41.84 19.49 16.74
N GLY A 67 42.21 20.74 17.01
CA GLY A 67 42.27 21.81 16.00
C GLY A 67 40.93 22.50 15.76
N THR A 68 40.97 23.51 14.90
CA THR A 68 39.85 24.44 14.65
C THR A 68 38.63 23.78 14.01
N PHE A 69 38.77 22.58 13.46
CA PHE A 69 37.68 21.82 12.84
C PHE A 69 36.98 20.84 13.80
N ALA A 70 37.51 20.61 15.01
CA ALA A 70 36.91 19.67 15.97
C ALA A 70 35.42 19.95 16.28
N PRO A 71 34.97 21.21 16.46
CA PRO A 71 33.55 21.50 16.68
C PRO A 71 32.65 21.11 15.49
N LEU A 72 33.17 21.16 14.26
CA LEU A 72 32.42 20.81 13.07
C LEU A 72 32.10 19.31 13.02
N TRP A 73 33.02 18.46 13.46
CA TRP A 73 32.77 17.02 13.58
C TRP A 73 31.66 16.70 14.58
N GLN A 74 31.58 17.45 15.69
CA GLN A 74 30.50 17.29 16.66
C GLN A 74 29.13 17.68 16.09
N VAL A 75 29.07 18.78 15.32
CA VAL A 75 27.84 19.20 14.64
C VAL A 75 27.39 18.17 13.60
N LEU A 76 28.32 17.66 12.79
CA LEU A 76 28.04 16.64 11.79
C LEU A 76 27.55 15.33 12.42
N LYS A 77 28.20 14.88 13.50
CA LYS A 77 27.75 13.73 14.28
C LYS A 77 26.32 13.91 14.77
N ALA A 78 26.04 15.01 15.48
CA ALA A 78 24.73 15.26 16.06
C ALA A 78 23.63 15.38 14.99
N SER A 79 23.94 15.98 13.84
CA SER A 79 23.04 16.05 12.69
C SER A 79 22.71 14.66 12.13
N ALA A 80 23.73 13.82 11.92
CA ALA A 80 23.55 12.45 11.44
C ALA A 80 22.76 11.57 12.42
N GLU A 81 23.00 11.71 13.73
CA GLU A 81 22.23 11.01 14.78
C GLU A 81 20.75 11.41 14.75
N LYS A 82 20.45 12.71 14.65
CA LYS A 82 19.06 13.19 14.57
C LYS A 82 18.35 12.68 13.32
N LEU A 83 18.99 12.75 12.16
CA LEU A 83 18.43 12.22 10.92
C LEU A 83 18.22 10.70 11.01
N SER A 84 19.18 9.96 11.57
CA SER A 84 19.04 8.51 11.78
C SER A 84 17.79 8.16 12.58
N VAL A 85 17.52 8.90 13.66
CA VAL A 85 16.32 8.71 14.49
C VAL A 85 15.04 9.01 13.71
N LEU A 86 15.00 10.09 12.92
CA LEU A 86 13.84 10.43 12.09
C LEU A 86 13.52 9.34 11.06
N HIS A 87 14.54 8.80 10.40
CA HIS A 87 14.38 7.67 9.47
C HIS A 87 13.85 6.42 10.19
N MET A 88 14.38 6.11 11.38
CA MET A 88 13.90 4.98 12.19
C MET A 88 12.42 5.15 12.60
N GLN A 89 12.02 6.34 13.04
CA GLN A 89 10.63 6.64 13.38
C GLN A 89 9.71 6.56 12.15
N THR A 90 10.19 7.00 10.99
CA THR A 90 9.44 6.90 9.74
C THR A 90 9.25 5.44 9.33
N MET A 91 10.31 4.63 9.41
CA MET A 91 10.27 3.19 9.17
C MET A 91 9.24 2.50 10.08
N GLN A 92 9.21 2.81 11.37
CA GLN A 92 8.24 2.24 12.30
C GLN A 92 6.79 2.54 11.91
N LYS A 93 6.49 3.79 11.56
CA LYS A 93 5.15 4.20 11.09
C LYS A 93 4.75 3.51 9.79
N LEU A 94 5.70 3.35 8.85
CA LEU A 94 5.45 2.62 7.60
C LEU A 94 5.19 1.14 7.88
N ALA A 95 5.95 0.51 8.78
CA ALA A 95 5.73 -0.88 9.18
C ALA A 95 4.37 -1.10 9.85
N GLU A 96 3.87 -0.14 10.64
CA GLU A 96 2.51 -0.14 11.18
C GLU A 96 1.47 -0.02 10.07
N LEU A 97 1.65 0.91 9.14
CA LEU A 97 0.76 1.08 7.99
C LEU A 97 0.68 -0.18 7.13
N VAL A 98 1.79 -0.89 6.90
CA VAL A 98 1.80 -2.19 6.21
C VAL A 98 0.88 -3.20 6.91
N LYS A 99 0.87 -3.24 8.24
CA LYS A 99 -0.01 -4.14 9.01
C LYS A 99 -1.48 -3.74 8.85
N GLU A 100 -1.78 -2.44 8.90
CA GLU A 100 -3.15 -1.94 8.72
C GLU A 100 -3.71 -2.24 7.32
N VAL A 101 -2.92 -1.97 6.28
CA VAL A 101 -3.30 -2.30 4.89
C VAL A 101 -3.42 -3.82 4.71
N GLY A 102 -2.54 -4.61 5.31
CA GLY A 102 -2.63 -6.07 5.31
C GLY A 102 -3.93 -6.58 5.94
N LYS A 103 -4.31 -6.05 7.10
CA LYS A 103 -5.57 -6.36 7.77
C LYS A 103 -6.77 -5.98 6.90
N TYR A 104 -6.74 -4.79 6.29
CA TYR A 104 -7.77 -4.37 5.34
C TYR A 104 -7.89 -5.34 4.16
N ALA A 105 -6.77 -5.80 3.58
CA ALA A 105 -6.80 -6.76 2.48
C ALA A 105 -7.42 -8.11 2.89
N GLU A 106 -7.18 -8.58 4.11
CA GLU A 106 -7.83 -9.78 4.64
C GLU A 106 -9.34 -9.62 4.83
N GLU A 107 -9.77 -8.48 5.40
CA GLU A 107 -11.18 -8.13 5.57
C GLU A 107 -11.89 -8.01 4.21
N LEU A 108 -11.25 -7.35 3.24
CA LEU A 108 -11.73 -7.22 1.88
C LEU A 108 -11.87 -8.59 1.20
N HIS A 109 -10.90 -9.49 1.39
CA HIS A 109 -10.97 -10.85 0.88
C HIS A 109 -12.15 -11.64 1.47
N LYS A 110 -12.43 -11.50 2.77
CA LYS A 110 -13.61 -12.09 3.41
C LYS A 110 -14.89 -11.51 2.81
N LYS A 111 -14.97 -10.19 2.65
CA LYS A 111 -16.16 -9.54 2.05
C LYS A 111 -16.40 -9.98 0.61
N HIS A 112 -15.35 -10.17 -0.19
CA HIS A 112 -15.49 -10.72 -1.55
C HIS A 112 -16.05 -12.13 -1.59
N LYS A 113 -15.76 -12.98 -0.59
CA LYS A 113 -16.39 -14.31 -0.47
C LYS A 113 -17.87 -14.18 -0.18
N SER A 114 -18.25 -13.34 0.78
CA SER A 114 -19.67 -13.07 1.10
C SER A 114 -20.43 -12.53 -0.11
N VAL A 115 -19.89 -11.54 -0.82
CA VAL A 115 -20.53 -10.99 -2.03
C VAL A 115 -20.68 -12.06 -3.12
N LYS A 116 -19.71 -12.96 -3.28
CA LYS A 116 -19.83 -14.07 -4.24
C LYS A 116 -21.01 -14.99 -3.92
N GLU A 117 -21.24 -15.25 -2.64
CA GLU A 117 -22.35 -16.10 -2.17
C GLU A 117 -23.69 -15.35 -2.25
N GLU A 118 -23.73 -14.11 -1.80
CA GLU A 118 -24.92 -13.24 -1.84
C GLU A 118 -25.41 -12.99 -3.28
N GLU A 119 -24.49 -12.81 -4.23
CA GLU A 119 -24.80 -12.48 -5.62
C GLU A 119 -24.80 -13.69 -6.57
N SER A 120 -24.77 -14.92 -6.04
CA SER A 120 -24.75 -16.11 -6.90
C SER A 120 -26.02 -16.22 -7.77
N GLY A 121 -27.18 -15.87 -7.21
CA GLY A 121 -28.45 -15.83 -7.95
C GLY A 121 -28.46 -14.75 -9.04
N THR A 122 -27.90 -13.58 -8.76
CA THR A 122 -27.73 -12.50 -9.75
C THR A 122 -26.85 -12.98 -10.91
N LEU A 123 -25.73 -13.63 -10.60
CA LEU A 123 -24.82 -14.20 -11.60
C LEU A 123 -25.52 -15.24 -12.48
N GLU A 124 -26.31 -16.14 -11.89
CA GLU A 124 -27.06 -17.16 -12.64
C GLU A 124 -28.06 -16.53 -13.62
N VAL A 125 -28.82 -15.52 -13.19
CA VAL A 125 -29.77 -14.80 -14.07
C VAL A 125 -29.04 -14.10 -15.21
N VAL A 126 -27.95 -13.38 -14.92
CA VAL A 126 -27.13 -12.71 -15.93
C VAL A 126 -26.59 -13.72 -16.96
N GLN A 127 -26.07 -14.86 -16.50
CA GLN A 127 -25.58 -15.92 -17.39
C GLN A 127 -26.69 -16.53 -18.25
N ALA A 128 -27.90 -16.72 -17.70
CA ALA A 128 -29.05 -17.19 -18.46
C ALA A 128 -29.42 -16.19 -19.58
N MET A 129 -29.46 -14.89 -19.27
CA MET A 129 -29.74 -13.83 -20.26
C MET A 129 -28.65 -13.75 -21.33
N GLN A 130 -27.38 -13.91 -20.96
CA GLN A 130 -26.26 -13.95 -21.90
C GLN A 130 -26.34 -15.14 -22.87
N ASN A 131 -26.85 -16.28 -22.40
CA ASN A 131 -26.98 -17.50 -23.20
C ASN A 131 -28.24 -17.51 -24.07
N SER A 132 -29.33 -16.89 -23.63
CA SER A 132 -30.58 -16.80 -24.40
C SER A 132 -30.47 -15.87 -25.62
N TRP A 133 -29.46 -14.98 -25.67
CA TRP A 133 -29.18 -14.10 -26.81
C TRP A 133 -28.21 -14.69 -27.84
N LYS A 134 -27.73 -15.92 -27.64
CA LYS A 134 -26.86 -16.64 -28.57
C LYS A 134 -27.61 -17.60 -29.52
N GLY A 135 -28.93 -17.70 -29.40
CA GLY A 135 -29.83 -18.40 -30.33
C GLY A 135 -30.68 -17.41 -31.11
#